data_AF-A0A821YHV3-F1
#
_entry.id   AF-A0A821YHV3-F1
#
_cell.length_a   1.000
_cell.length_b   1.000
_cell.length_c   1.000
_cell.angle_alpha   90.00
_cell.angle_beta   90.00
_cell.angle_gamma   90.00
#
_symmetry.space_group_name_H-M   'P 1'
#
loop_
_entity.id
_entity.type
_entity.pdbx_description
1 polymer ?
#
loop_
_entity_poly.entity_id
_entity_poly.type
_entity_poly.pdbx_seq_one_letter_code
_entity_poly.pdbx_strand_id
1 'polypeptide(L)' 'MAIDPSKISTSITPFAMIDEHSALPQEQEILFTMHTVFRVGEIKQTPENSRRWEVHLTITD' A
#
# COMPACT_ATOMS: atom_id res chain seq x y z
N MET A 1 -2.80 1.91 -9.24
CA MET A 1 -2.64 1.83 -7.77
C MET A 1 -1.40 2.63 -7.43
N ALA A 2 -1.56 3.80 -6.83
CA ALA A 2 -0.44 4.63 -6.37
C ALA A 2 -0.70 4.91 -4.89
N ILE A 3 0.17 4.38 -4.05
CA ILE A 3 0.20 4.73 -2.63
C ILE A 3 0.83 6.12 -2.57
N ASP A 4 0.15 7.09 -1.97
CA ASP A 4 0.65 8.47 -1.81
C ASP A 4 1.28 8.60 -0.41
N PRO A 5 2.63 8.60 -0.29
CA PRO A 5 3.30 8.63 1.00
C PRO A 5 2.96 9.87 1.83
N SER A 6 2.61 10.98 1.17
CA SER A 6 2.23 12.22 1.87
C SER A 6 0.95 12.06 2.69
N LYS A 7 0.02 11.20 2.25
CA LYS A 7 -1.23 10.89 2.96
C LYS A 7 -1.05 9.91 4.11
N ILE A 8 0.06 9.17 4.15
CA ILE A 8 0.38 8.19 5.20
C ILE A 8 1.31 8.80 6.25
N SER A 9 1.97 9.93 5.92
CA SER A 9 2.91 10.64 6.81
C SER A 9 2.36 11.04 8.18
N THR A 10 1.03 11.06 8.35
CA THR A 10 0.35 11.34 9.63
C THR A 10 0.12 10.10 10.50
N SER A 11 0.35 8.89 9.99
CA SER A 11 0.22 7.65 10.75
C SER A 11 1.45 7.41 11.63
N ILE A 12 1.24 6.84 12.82
CA ILE A 12 2.33 6.39 13.69
C ILE A 12 3.04 5.14 13.16
N THR A 13 2.49 4.48 12.14
CA THR A 13 3.04 3.25 11.58
C THR A 13 4.32 3.55 10.80
N PRO A 14 5.47 2.97 11.17
CA PRO A 14 6.71 3.19 10.44
C PRO A 14 6.69 2.50 9.06
N PHE A 15 7.16 3.23 8.05
CA PHE A 15 7.37 2.74 6.69
C PHE A 15 8.62 3.38 6.07
N ALA A 16 9.15 2.78 5.01
CA ALA A 16 10.24 3.33 4.22
C ALA A 16 10.03 3.10 2.73
N MET A 17 10.47 4.04 1.90
CA MET A 17 10.68 3.78 0.47
C MET A 17 12.08 3.17 0.32
N ILE A 18 12.18 2.04 -0.35
CA ILE A 18 13.43 1.27 -0.42
C ILE A 18 13.97 1.12 -1.84
N ASP A 19 13.60 2.03 -2.74
CA ASP A 19 14.01 2.02 -4.15
C ASP A 19 15.54 1.91 -4.34
N GLU A 20 16.31 2.61 -3.51
CA GLU A 20 17.78 2.60 -3.54
C GLU A 20 18.40 1.31 -2.97
N HIS A 21 17.60 0.48 -2.31
CA HIS A 21 18.03 -0.73 -1.61
C HIS A 21 17.37 -2.02 -2.12
N SER A 22 16.30 -1.89 -2.92
CA SER A 22 15.56 -3.02 -3.48
C SER A 22 16.37 -3.68 -4.60
N ALA A 23 16.20 -4.99 -4.74
CA ALA A 23 16.78 -5.74 -5.85
C ALA A 23 16.19 -5.29 -7.20
N LEU A 24 15.00 -4.68 -7.18
CA LEU A 24 14.25 -4.21 -8.34
C LEU A 24 13.84 -2.73 -8.14
N PRO A 25 14.74 -1.77 -8.41
CA PRO A 25 14.48 -0.34 -8.16
C PRO A 25 13.29 0.27 -8.93
N GLN A 26 12.82 -0.40 -9.98
CA GLN A 26 11.69 0.07 -10.80
C GLN A 26 10.32 -0.17 -10.16
N GLU A 27 10.26 -0.95 -9.08
CA GLU A 27 8.99 -1.32 -8.43
C GLU A 27 8.40 -0.21 -7.54
N GLN A 28 9.20 0.80 -7.19
CA GLN A 28 8.79 1.91 -6.32
C GLN A 28 8.26 1.38 -4.97
N GLU A 29 9.08 0.55 -4.33
CA GLU A 29 8.65 -0.29 -3.21
C GLU A 29 8.54 0.51 -1.91
N ILE A 30 7.41 0.33 -1.23
CA ILE A 30 7.17 0.86 0.11
C ILE A 30 7.14 -0.32 1.08
N LEU A 31 8.12 -0.37 1.98
CA LEU A 31 8.22 -1.38 3.02
C LEU A 31 7.57 -0.87 4.30
N PHE A 32 6.51 -1.55 4.72
CA PHE A 32 5.88 -1.35 6.03
C PHE A 32 6.53 -2.25 7.08
N THR A 33 6.55 -1.80 8.34
CA THR A 33 6.98 -2.68 9.44
C THR A 33 6.01 -3.85 9.65
N MET A 34 6.53 -4.95 10.20
CA MET A 34 5.70 -6.09 10.58
C MET A 34 4.62 -5.67 11.59
N HIS A 35 3.47 -6.34 11.53
CA HIS A 35 2.28 -6.04 12.34
C HIS A 35 1.61 -4.70 12.04
N THR A 36 1.87 -4.12 10.87
CA THR A 36 1.05 -3.03 10.34
C THR A 36 -0.39 -3.51 10.12
N VAL A 37 -1.36 -2.79 10.66
CA VAL A 37 -2.78 -3.08 10.51
C VAL A 37 -3.39 -2.16 9.46
N PHE A 38 -4.18 -2.74 8.56
CA PHE A 38 -4.97 -2.01 7.58
C PHE A 38 -6.45 -2.29 7.81
N ARG A 39 -7.27 -1.24 7.80
CA ARG A 39 -8.72 -1.36 7.75
C ARG A 39 -9.14 -1.58 6.30
N VAL A 40 -9.88 -2.66 6.07
CA VAL A 40 -10.50 -2.95 4.77
C VAL A 40 -11.70 -2.03 4.59
N GLY A 41 -11.69 -1.27 3.50
CA GLY A 41 -12.79 -0.42 3.08
C GLY A 41 -13.58 -1.07 1.93
N GLU A 42 -13.79 -0.29 0.88
CA GLU A 42 -14.50 -0.75 -0.31
C GLU A 42 -13.72 -1.87 -1.04
N ILE A 43 -14.46 -2.88 -1.49
CA ILE A 43 -13.96 -3.96 -2.33
C ILE A 43 -14.76 -3.90 -3.62
N LYS A 44 -14.10 -3.74 -4.75
CA LYS A 44 -14.73 -3.67 -6.08
C LYS A 44 -14.08 -4.65 -7.03
N GLN A 45 -14.90 -5.34 -7.83
CA GLN A 45 -14.40 -6.19 -8.90
C GLN A 45 -13.91 -5.31 -10.04
N THR A 46 -12.72 -5.60 -10.60
CA THR A 46 -12.23 -4.80 -11.71
C THR A 46 -13.04 -5.11 -12.98
N PRO A 47 -13.56 -4.10 -13.71
CA PRO A 47 -14.43 -4.32 -14.88
C PRO A 47 -13.77 -5.17 -15.98
N GLU A 48 -12.45 -5.05 -16.10
CA GLU A 48 -11.64 -5.68 -17.15
C GLU A 48 -11.39 -7.17 -16.91
N ASN A 49 -11.52 -7.63 -15.67
CA ASN A 49 -11.25 -9.02 -15.31
C ASN A 49 -12.08 -9.43 -14.10
N SER A 50 -13.08 -10.28 -14.34
CA SER A 50 -13.98 -10.80 -13.29
C SER A 50 -13.27 -11.67 -12.24
N ARG A 51 -12.00 -12.02 -12.42
CA ARG A 51 -11.20 -12.73 -11.42
C ARG A 51 -10.33 -11.81 -10.57
N ARG A 52 -10.28 -10.51 -10.87
CA ARG A 52 -9.47 -9.54 -10.13
C ARG A 52 -10.38 -8.59 -9.34
N TRP A 53 -9.95 -8.33 -8.11
CA TRP A 53 -10.62 -7.46 -7.17
C TRP A 53 -9.65 -6.37 -6.73
N GLU A 54 -10.13 -5.14 -6.66
CA GLU A 54 -9.43 -4.01 -6.06
C GLU A 54 -10.00 -3.79 -4.67
N VAL A 55 -9.10 -3.69 -3.69
CA VAL A 55 -9.44 -3.48 -2.29
C VAL A 55 -8.83 -2.16 -1.84
N HIS A 56 -9.68 -1.24 -1.39
CA HIS A 56 -9.23 -0.01 -0.76
C HIS A 56 -8.88 -0.28 0.70
N LEU A 57 -7.59 -0.11 1.02
CA LEU A 57 -7.05 -0.26 2.38
C LEU A 57 -6.72 1.10 2.96
N THR A 58 -6.97 1.29 4.26
CA THR A 58 -6.56 2.47 5.01
C THR A 58 -5.70 2.05 6.18
N ILE A 59 -4.53 2.68 6.35
CA ILE A 59 -3.68 2.45 7.51
C ILE A 59 -4.43 2.83 8.77
N THR A 60 -4.30 2.03 9.83
CA THR A 60 -4.89 2.39 11.13
C THR A 60 -3.89 3.12 11.99
N ASP A 61 -4.36 4.11 12.74
CA ASP A 61 -3.62 4.79 13.79
C ASP A 61 -3.54 3.94 15.07
#